data_AF-A0A4U1C014-F1
#
_entry.id   AF-A0A4U1C014-F1
#
_cell.length_a   1.000
_cell.length_b   1.000
_cell.length_c   1.000
_cell.angle_alpha   90.00
_cell.angle_beta   90.00
_cell.angle_gamma   90.00
#
_symmetry.space_group_name_H-M   'P 1'
#
loop_
_entity.id
_entity.type
_entity.pdbx_description
1 polymer ?
#
loop_
_entity_poly.entity_id
_entity_poly.type
_entity_poly.pdbx_seq_one_letter_code
_entity_poly.pdbx_strand_id
1 'polypeptide(L)'
;MKSNSTFYSLLTLLISMVSSTAFAQFVNNGTTIIIQNNTTVFVNGDFSNISGSIVNLGNLTLTGNWSNNDVQGAFNIASSGNVNFTGQDQTIGGTQPTFFPGVALSGTGIKRLLINATVNGGLNLNDREFALVDKSLDFINKNAAGITFTTGFVSTDLRGTLYRNTNSQLDYLFPLGSRTTGSLRYRPVLLRAKDNLDNSFGVTFVNKDPSTEGFDRNQKRFDVNEINPAYFHILDQKQGSSAADFSFYYDNPGDGNFNQLVNWIRFNLWEKAGISNPQPFASVTHPELNQMMTYSSIQTISSLPMALASITSNNDPITFFNSFTPDGDGINDRWEIKNIDLFPDNDLTILNRWGSEILKIKGYNNGNAWDGLGLNNGTYFYILKVNVNGESKVYKGFITLLRNN
;
A
#
# COMPACT_ATOMS: atom_id res chain seq x y z
N MET A 1 -18.69 -0.48 -95.33
CA MET A 1 -17.86 0.33 -94.41
C MET A 1 -18.04 -0.24 -93.00
N LYS A 2 -17.04 -0.95 -92.46
CA LYS A 2 -17.04 -1.42 -91.06
C LYS A 2 -16.22 -0.41 -90.25
N SER A 3 -16.81 0.26 -89.27
CA SER A 3 -16.07 1.15 -88.36
C SER A 3 -15.41 0.32 -87.27
N ASN A 4 -14.08 0.34 -87.21
CA ASN A 4 -13.32 -0.20 -86.08
C ASN A 4 -13.25 0.88 -84.99
N SER A 5 -13.83 0.60 -83.83
CA SER A 5 -13.68 1.40 -82.62
C SER A 5 -12.48 0.88 -81.80
N THR A 6 -11.42 1.67 -81.72
CA THR A 6 -10.23 1.37 -80.91
C THR A 6 -10.47 1.83 -79.46
N PHE A 7 -10.47 0.90 -78.51
CA PHE A 7 -10.53 1.20 -77.07
C PHE A 7 -9.12 1.49 -76.55
N TYR A 8 -8.93 2.66 -75.92
CA TYR A 8 -7.73 2.97 -75.14
C TYR A 8 -7.97 2.62 -73.67
N SER A 9 -7.21 1.66 -73.14
CA SER A 9 -7.18 1.34 -71.71
C SER A 9 -6.24 2.32 -71.00
N LEU A 10 -6.81 3.26 -70.23
CA LEU A 10 -6.05 4.15 -69.36
C LEU A 10 -5.68 3.39 -68.06
N LEU A 11 -4.43 2.95 -67.94
CA LEU A 11 -3.91 2.35 -66.71
C LEU A 11 -3.52 3.48 -65.74
N THR A 12 -4.40 3.84 -64.81
CA THR A 12 -4.07 4.74 -63.69
C THR A 12 -3.21 4.00 -62.67
N LEU A 13 -1.92 4.34 -62.61
CA LEU A 13 -1.01 3.92 -61.55
C LEU A 13 -1.32 4.75 -60.28
N LEU A 14 -2.00 4.14 -59.32
CA LEU A 14 -2.24 4.75 -58.01
C LEU A 14 -0.96 4.65 -57.17
N ILE A 15 -0.13 5.70 -57.17
CA ILE A 15 1.02 5.79 -56.26
C ILE A 15 0.48 6.15 -54.88
N SER A 16 0.31 5.15 -54.01
CA SER A 16 0.06 5.39 -52.58
C SER A 16 1.34 5.93 -51.94
N MET A 17 1.43 7.25 -51.77
CA MET A 17 2.45 7.83 -50.92
C MET A 17 2.10 7.51 -49.47
N VAL A 18 2.67 6.42 -48.95
CA VAL A 18 2.70 6.17 -47.51
C VAL A 18 3.69 7.15 -46.91
N SER A 19 3.19 8.20 -46.26
CA SER A 19 4.02 9.06 -45.44
C SER A 19 4.50 8.26 -44.22
N SER A 20 5.71 7.70 -44.28
CA SER A 20 6.34 7.13 -43.09
C SER A 20 6.91 8.28 -42.25
N THR A 21 6.27 8.59 -41.13
CA THR A 21 6.88 9.42 -40.10
C THR A 21 7.97 8.60 -39.43
N ALA A 22 9.24 8.82 -39.78
CA ALA A 22 10.36 8.27 -39.03
C ALA A 22 10.55 9.12 -37.77
N PHE A 23 10.32 8.54 -36.59
CA PHE A 23 10.79 9.16 -35.36
C PHE A 23 12.31 8.99 -35.29
N ALA A 24 13.03 10.04 -34.88
CA ALA A 24 14.46 9.92 -34.66
C ALA A 24 14.69 8.88 -33.55
N GLN A 25 15.49 7.86 -33.85
CA GLN A 25 15.83 6.79 -32.92
C GLN A 25 17.35 6.63 -32.89
N PHE A 26 17.92 6.66 -31.69
CA PHE A 26 19.28 6.23 -31.46
C PHE A 26 19.29 4.74 -31.15
N VAL A 27 20.10 3.96 -31.87
CA VAL A 27 20.19 2.51 -31.70
C VAL A 27 21.63 2.12 -31.40
N ASN A 28 21.86 1.49 -30.24
CA ASN A 28 23.09 0.76 -29.97
C ASN A 28 22.89 -0.72 -30.33
N ASN A 29 23.73 -1.25 -31.22
CA ASN A 29 23.63 -2.62 -31.72
C ASN A 29 24.98 -3.33 -31.74
N GLY A 30 25.65 -3.35 -30.59
CA GLY A 30 26.78 -4.25 -30.32
C GLY A 30 28.09 -3.56 -29.93
N THR A 31 28.16 -2.23 -30.00
CA THR A 31 29.39 -1.49 -29.65
C THR A 31 29.36 -0.94 -28.23
N THR A 32 30.55 -0.71 -27.66
CA THR A 32 30.67 0.03 -26.41
C THR A 32 30.54 1.52 -26.68
N ILE A 33 29.57 2.17 -26.04
CA ILE A 33 29.42 3.63 -26.04
C ILE A 33 30.07 4.16 -24.76
N ILE A 34 30.95 5.15 -24.88
CA ILE A 34 31.60 5.78 -23.72
C ILE A 34 31.20 7.25 -23.68
N ILE A 35 30.50 7.64 -22.62
CA ILE A 35 30.14 9.04 -22.32
C ILE A 35 31.03 9.47 -21.16
N GLN A 36 31.98 10.37 -21.44
CA GLN A 36 32.94 10.85 -20.45
C GLN A 36 32.31 11.81 -19.44
N ASN A 37 33.00 12.03 -18.32
CA ASN A 37 32.63 13.07 -17.36
C ASN A 37 32.44 14.42 -18.06
N ASN A 38 31.49 15.23 -17.56
CA ASN A 38 31.14 16.54 -18.11
C ASN A 38 30.66 16.53 -19.58
N THR A 39 30.37 15.35 -20.15
CA THR A 39 29.81 15.22 -21.50
C THR A 39 28.29 15.06 -21.42
N THR A 40 27.57 15.71 -22.34
CA THR A 40 26.14 15.46 -22.54
C THR A 40 25.92 14.87 -23.91
N VAL A 41 25.32 13.69 -23.96
CA VAL A 41 24.72 13.11 -25.18
C VAL A 41 23.24 13.44 -25.14
N PHE A 42 22.75 14.13 -26.18
CA PHE A 42 21.34 14.48 -26.31
C PHE A 42 20.72 13.73 -27.48
N VAL A 43 19.68 12.94 -27.19
CA VAL A 43 18.91 12.17 -28.17
C VAL A 43 17.51 12.77 -28.27
N ASN A 44 17.22 13.43 -29.39
CA ASN A 44 15.90 13.97 -29.66
C ASN A 44 14.95 12.89 -30.19
N GLY A 45 14.67 11.89 -29.37
CA GLY A 45 13.78 10.78 -29.70
C GLY A 45 14.10 9.55 -28.87
N ASP A 46 13.76 8.38 -29.41
CA ASP A 46 13.87 7.11 -28.70
C ASP A 46 15.34 6.65 -28.60
N PHE A 47 15.67 5.96 -27.52
CA PHE A 47 16.94 5.25 -27.35
C PHE A 47 16.67 3.75 -27.22
N SER A 48 17.26 2.95 -28.12
CA SER A 48 17.18 1.49 -28.10
C SER A 48 18.56 0.88 -27.94
N ASN A 49 18.79 0.18 -26.84
CA ASN A 49 19.96 -0.67 -26.65
C ASN A 49 19.60 -2.10 -27.03
N ILE A 50 19.94 -2.53 -28.25
CA ILE A 50 19.71 -3.90 -28.72
C ILE A 50 20.76 -4.84 -28.13
N SER A 51 22.03 -4.45 -28.25
CA SER A 51 23.18 -5.17 -27.71
C SER A 51 24.34 -4.20 -27.50
N GLY A 52 25.31 -4.59 -26.67
CA GLY A 52 26.48 -3.76 -26.36
C GLY A 52 26.37 -3.08 -24.99
N SER A 53 27.43 -2.36 -24.61
CA SER A 53 27.58 -1.80 -23.27
C SER A 53 27.75 -0.28 -23.30
N ILE A 54 27.11 0.42 -22.37
CA ILE A 54 27.23 1.87 -22.24
C ILE A 54 28.01 2.16 -20.96
N VAL A 55 29.17 2.81 -21.08
CA VAL A 55 29.91 3.39 -19.96
C VAL A 55 29.50 4.85 -19.86
N ASN A 56 28.53 5.15 -18.99
CA ASN A 56 28.03 6.51 -18.80
C ASN A 56 28.63 7.15 -17.54
N LEU A 57 29.54 8.10 -17.73
CA LEU A 57 30.13 8.94 -16.67
C LEU A 57 29.61 10.39 -16.73
N GLY A 58 28.78 10.72 -17.72
CA GLY A 58 28.25 12.06 -17.95
C GLY A 58 26.72 12.08 -17.90
N ASN A 59 26.11 12.74 -18.88
CA ASN A 59 24.66 12.84 -19.01
C ASN A 59 24.20 12.23 -20.33
N LEU A 60 23.32 11.23 -20.28
CA LEU A 60 22.57 10.73 -21.43
C LEU A 60 21.15 11.25 -21.35
N THR A 61 20.80 12.20 -22.20
CA THR A 61 19.50 12.88 -22.18
C THR A 61 18.67 12.44 -23.37
N LEU A 62 17.40 12.07 -23.15
CA LEU A 62 16.48 11.66 -24.20
C LEU A 62 15.08 12.25 -24.04
N THR A 63 14.46 12.62 -25.17
CA THR A 63 13.08 13.11 -25.23
C THR A 63 12.06 12.02 -25.56
N GLY A 64 12.48 10.91 -26.17
CA GLY A 64 11.62 9.75 -26.49
C GLY A 64 11.77 8.60 -25.49
N ASN A 65 11.32 7.42 -25.88
CA ASN A 65 11.27 6.23 -25.03
C ASN A 65 12.63 5.56 -24.87
N TRP A 66 12.81 4.84 -23.77
CA TRP A 66 13.96 3.98 -23.54
C TRP A 66 13.57 2.50 -23.72
N SER A 67 14.38 1.75 -24.45
CA SER A 67 14.26 0.30 -24.57
C SER A 67 15.62 -0.36 -24.35
N ASN A 68 15.71 -1.29 -23.39
CA ASN A 68 16.85 -2.21 -23.30
C ASN A 68 16.42 -3.64 -23.68
N ASN A 69 17.11 -4.20 -24.66
CA ASN A 69 16.94 -5.59 -25.10
C ASN A 69 18.21 -6.42 -24.87
N ASP A 70 19.26 -5.82 -24.31
CA ASP A 70 20.51 -6.48 -23.97
C ASP A 70 20.45 -7.09 -22.57
N VAL A 71 20.81 -8.36 -22.47
CA VAL A 71 20.76 -9.15 -21.22
C VAL A 71 21.74 -8.68 -20.15
N GLN A 72 22.75 -7.88 -20.51
CA GLN A 72 23.74 -7.33 -19.57
C GLN A 72 23.30 -6.00 -18.95
N GLY A 73 22.07 -5.53 -19.22
CA GLY A 73 21.51 -4.42 -18.47
C GLY A 73 21.78 -3.02 -19.03
N ALA A 74 22.21 -2.93 -20.29
CA ALA A 74 22.63 -1.74 -21.04
C ALA A 74 23.88 -1.02 -20.52
N PHE A 75 23.98 -0.76 -19.22
CA PHE A 75 25.07 0.03 -18.65
C PHE A 75 26.13 -0.84 -17.99
N ASN A 76 27.39 -0.49 -18.22
CA ASN A 76 28.51 -1.08 -17.53
C ASN A 76 28.50 -0.69 -16.04
N ILE A 77 28.98 -1.57 -15.16
CA ILE A 77 29.08 -1.33 -13.71
C ILE A 77 29.96 -0.13 -13.32
N ALA A 78 30.89 0.28 -14.19
CA ALA A 78 31.70 1.48 -13.98
C ALA A 78 30.94 2.79 -14.24
N SER A 79 29.71 2.71 -14.77
CA SER A 79 28.89 3.90 -15.03
C SER A 79 28.44 4.56 -13.73
N SER A 80 28.56 5.89 -13.68
CA SER A 80 28.19 6.73 -12.53
C SER A 80 27.44 8.00 -12.92
N GLY A 81 27.21 8.21 -14.22
CA GLY A 81 26.45 9.33 -14.77
C GLY A 81 24.93 9.14 -14.69
N ASN A 82 24.20 10.07 -15.28
CA ASN A 82 22.73 10.07 -15.27
C ASN A 82 22.14 9.77 -16.65
N VAL A 83 20.99 9.09 -16.64
CA VAL A 83 20.04 9.06 -17.75
C VAL A 83 18.90 10.03 -17.44
N ASN A 84 18.70 11.02 -18.30
CA ASN A 84 17.76 12.12 -18.10
C ASN A 84 16.57 11.98 -19.06
N PHE A 85 15.38 11.73 -18.51
CA PHE A 85 14.12 11.60 -19.24
C PHE A 85 13.39 12.95 -19.26
N THR A 86 13.46 13.67 -20.39
CA THR A 86 13.05 15.08 -20.48
C THR A 86 11.88 15.34 -21.42
N GLY A 87 11.31 14.29 -22.01
CA GLY A 87 10.18 14.37 -22.93
C GLY A 87 8.83 14.70 -22.28
N GLN A 88 7.76 14.45 -23.03
CA GLN A 88 6.39 14.40 -22.52
C GLN A 88 6.17 13.05 -21.80
N ASP A 89 5.12 12.30 -22.14
CA ASP A 89 5.03 10.90 -21.72
C ASP A 89 6.19 10.09 -22.31
N GLN A 90 6.88 9.34 -21.46
CA GLN A 90 7.96 8.43 -21.86
C GLN A 90 7.76 7.06 -21.22
N THR A 91 8.06 6.02 -21.98
CA THR A 91 8.12 4.65 -21.48
C THR A 91 9.57 4.21 -21.32
N ILE A 92 9.83 3.47 -20.24
CA ILE A 92 11.10 2.83 -19.92
C ILE A 92 10.82 1.33 -19.93
N GLY A 93 11.27 0.66 -20.98
CA GLY A 93 10.92 -0.73 -21.26
C GLY A 93 12.01 -1.49 -21.99
N GLY A 94 11.57 -2.38 -22.87
CA GLY A 94 12.40 -3.33 -23.59
C GLY A 94 12.14 -4.76 -23.12
N THR A 95 12.92 -5.71 -23.64
CA THR A 95 12.80 -7.14 -23.28
C THR A 95 13.67 -7.53 -22.10
N GLN A 96 14.59 -6.66 -21.66
CA GLN A 96 15.52 -6.92 -20.56
C GLN A 96 15.52 -5.76 -19.55
N PRO A 97 15.62 -6.04 -18.24
CA PRO A 97 15.80 -5.01 -17.22
C PRO A 97 16.96 -4.08 -17.54
N THR A 98 16.82 -2.80 -17.17
CA THR A 98 17.94 -1.85 -17.27
C THR A 98 18.54 -1.60 -15.89
N PHE A 99 19.87 -1.57 -15.82
CA PHE A 99 20.61 -1.24 -14.60
C PHE A 99 21.14 0.19 -14.74
N PHE A 100 20.35 1.16 -14.33
CA PHE A 100 20.69 2.57 -14.49
C PHE A 100 21.79 3.00 -13.50
N PRO A 101 22.83 3.71 -13.98
CA PRO A 101 23.81 4.33 -13.10
C PRO A 101 23.24 5.51 -12.32
N GLY A 102 22.21 6.17 -12.84
CA GLY A 102 21.47 7.25 -12.21
C GLY A 102 20.31 7.66 -13.13
N VAL A 103 19.23 8.16 -12.55
CA VAL A 103 18.02 8.56 -13.27
C VAL A 103 17.60 9.95 -12.82
N ALA A 104 17.33 10.84 -13.78
CA ALA A 104 16.64 12.09 -13.52
C ALA A 104 15.43 12.25 -14.43
N LEU A 105 14.31 12.69 -13.87
CA LEU A 105 13.06 12.89 -14.59
C LEU A 105 12.75 14.38 -14.66
N SER A 106 12.48 14.90 -15.85
CA SER A 106 12.06 16.30 -16.04
C SER A 106 11.18 16.43 -17.29
N GLY A 107 10.99 17.67 -17.77
CA GLY A 107 10.06 17.96 -18.85
C GLY A 107 8.62 17.89 -18.37
N THR A 108 7.79 17.16 -19.09
CA THR A 108 6.35 17.07 -18.83
C THR A 108 5.86 15.63 -18.92
N GLY A 109 4.55 15.40 -18.75
CA GLY A 109 3.99 14.04 -18.79
C GLY A 109 4.45 13.12 -17.66
N ILE A 110 4.14 11.84 -17.80
CA ILE A 110 4.44 10.76 -16.86
C ILE A 110 5.53 9.87 -17.44
N LYS A 111 6.48 9.47 -16.60
CA LYS A 111 7.54 8.51 -16.97
C LYS A 111 7.10 7.13 -16.47
N ARG A 112 6.91 6.18 -17.39
CA ARG A 112 6.31 4.87 -17.08
C ARG A 112 7.34 3.76 -17.19
N LEU A 113 7.55 3.04 -16.09
CA LEU A 113 8.34 1.82 -16.09
C LEU A 113 7.46 0.65 -16.54
N LEU A 114 7.86 -0.03 -17.63
CA LEU A 114 7.13 -1.15 -18.22
C LEU A 114 7.87 -2.49 -18.08
N ILE A 115 9.08 -2.48 -17.53
CA ILE A 115 9.86 -3.65 -17.13
C ILE A 115 10.57 -3.35 -15.80
N ASN A 116 10.79 -4.35 -14.95
CA ASN A 116 11.56 -4.14 -13.72
C ASN A 116 12.93 -3.52 -14.04
N ALA A 117 13.40 -2.61 -13.18
CA ALA A 117 14.67 -1.93 -13.38
C ALA A 117 15.39 -1.69 -12.05
N THR A 118 16.67 -1.39 -12.16
CA THR A 118 17.56 -1.10 -11.02
C THR A 118 18.16 0.29 -11.20
N VAL A 119 18.30 1.04 -10.11
CA VAL A 119 19.01 2.33 -10.08
C VAL A 119 20.06 2.30 -8.97
N ASN A 120 21.33 2.53 -9.34
CA ASN A 120 22.46 2.45 -8.41
C ASN A 120 22.92 3.82 -7.87
N GLY A 121 22.90 4.88 -8.68
CA GLY A 121 23.31 6.22 -8.28
C GLY A 121 22.15 7.01 -7.66
N GLY A 122 21.91 8.21 -8.16
CA GLY A 122 20.79 9.04 -7.71
C GLY A 122 19.50 8.75 -8.46
N LEU A 123 18.36 8.88 -7.78
CA LEU A 123 17.03 8.95 -8.39
C LEU A 123 16.46 10.34 -8.13
N ASN A 124 16.54 11.23 -9.13
CA ASN A 124 15.98 12.56 -9.06
C ASN A 124 14.63 12.62 -9.79
N LEU A 125 13.54 12.66 -9.04
CA LEU A 125 12.19 12.75 -9.61
C LEU A 125 11.84 14.17 -10.06
N ASN A 126 12.60 15.19 -9.64
CA ASN A 126 12.24 16.61 -9.73
C ASN A 126 10.76 16.81 -9.40
N ASP A 127 9.94 17.20 -10.37
CA ASP A 127 8.50 17.46 -10.27
C ASP A 127 7.65 16.42 -11.03
N ARG A 128 8.24 15.29 -11.46
CA ARG A 128 7.60 14.30 -12.33
C ARG A 128 7.05 13.11 -11.56
N GLU A 129 6.01 12.50 -12.13
CA GLU A 129 5.52 11.18 -11.73
C GLU A 129 6.36 10.09 -12.40
N PHE A 130 6.88 9.17 -11.59
CA PHE A 130 7.46 7.91 -12.04
C PHE A 130 6.48 6.77 -11.75
N ALA A 131 5.76 6.33 -12.78
CA ALA A 131 4.75 5.29 -12.65
C ALA A 131 5.35 3.90 -12.86
N LEU A 132 5.31 3.06 -11.83
CA LEU A 132 5.76 1.67 -11.84
C LEU A 132 4.62 0.73 -12.21
N VAL A 133 4.16 0.84 -13.46
CA VAL A 133 2.99 0.12 -14.00
C VAL A 133 3.19 -1.38 -13.85
N ASP A 134 2.65 -1.99 -12.79
CA ASP A 134 2.86 -3.38 -12.33
C ASP A 134 4.32 -3.87 -12.14
N LYS A 135 5.29 -2.94 -12.09
CA LYS A 135 6.73 -3.25 -12.04
C LYS A 135 7.40 -2.86 -10.73
N SER A 136 8.54 -3.48 -10.46
CA SER A 136 9.42 -3.11 -9.35
C SER A 136 10.58 -2.23 -9.82
N LEU A 137 10.90 -1.21 -9.02
CA LEU A 137 12.12 -0.42 -9.16
C LEU A 137 13.02 -0.67 -7.95
N ASP A 138 14.18 -1.29 -8.18
CA ASP A 138 15.19 -1.53 -7.17
C ASP A 138 16.15 -0.33 -7.06
N PHE A 139 15.97 0.52 -6.05
CA PHE A 139 16.92 1.58 -5.71
C PHE A 139 17.99 1.02 -4.76
N ILE A 140 19.12 0.59 -5.34
CA ILE A 140 20.16 -0.15 -4.60
C ILE A 140 21.19 0.76 -3.92
N ASN A 141 21.14 2.07 -4.19
CA ASN A 141 21.95 3.04 -3.46
C ASN A 141 21.51 3.09 -2.00
N LYS A 142 22.45 2.80 -1.10
CA LYS A 142 22.20 2.79 0.35
C LYS A 142 22.20 4.17 0.98
N ASN A 143 22.44 5.23 0.21
CA ASN A 143 22.33 6.60 0.71
C ASN A 143 20.86 6.96 1.04
N ALA A 144 20.59 7.31 2.29
CA ALA A 144 19.28 7.78 2.75
C ALA A 144 18.74 8.95 1.93
N ALA A 145 19.61 9.87 1.49
CA ALA A 145 19.27 11.02 0.66
C ALA A 145 19.38 10.75 -0.86
N GLY A 146 19.51 9.48 -1.28
CA GLY A 146 19.75 9.12 -2.68
C GLY A 146 18.55 9.31 -3.63
N ILE A 147 17.34 9.43 -3.09
CA ILE A 147 16.14 9.82 -3.84
C ILE A 147 15.83 11.28 -3.52
N THR A 148 15.75 12.11 -4.56
CA THR A 148 15.48 13.55 -4.44
C THR A 148 14.29 13.96 -5.32
N PHE A 149 13.59 15.02 -4.92
CA PHE A 149 12.41 15.54 -5.62
C PHE A 149 12.09 16.95 -5.12
N THR A 150 11.35 17.71 -5.93
CA THR A 150 10.69 18.97 -5.54
C THR A 150 9.22 18.69 -5.22
N THR A 151 8.48 18.18 -6.20
CA THR A 151 7.08 17.74 -6.07
C THR A 151 6.81 16.39 -6.76
N GLY A 152 7.87 15.77 -7.30
CA GLY A 152 7.81 14.50 -7.98
C GLY A 152 7.57 13.35 -7.01
N PHE A 153 7.01 12.27 -7.51
CA PHE A 153 6.61 11.12 -6.71
C PHE A 153 6.65 9.84 -7.54
N VAL A 154 6.69 8.70 -6.86
CA VAL A 154 6.56 7.38 -7.45
C VAL A 154 5.12 6.91 -7.30
N SER A 155 4.49 6.49 -8.39
CA SER A 155 3.18 5.84 -8.36
C SER A 155 3.30 4.36 -8.62
N THR A 156 2.50 3.59 -7.89
CA THR A 156 2.43 2.12 -7.97
C THR A 156 0.98 1.68 -8.09
N ASP A 157 0.80 0.40 -8.42
CA ASP A 157 -0.46 -0.33 -8.29
C ASP A 157 -0.25 -1.56 -7.38
N LEU A 158 -1.23 -2.47 -7.33
CA LEU A 158 -1.17 -3.67 -6.48
C LEU A 158 0.11 -4.52 -6.68
N ARG A 159 0.71 -4.47 -7.88
CA ARG A 159 1.86 -5.31 -8.26
C ARG A 159 3.17 -4.52 -8.37
N GLY A 160 3.10 -3.20 -8.45
CA GLY A 160 4.28 -2.35 -8.51
C GLY A 160 4.87 -2.06 -7.12
N THR A 161 6.20 -1.97 -7.02
CA THR A 161 6.88 -1.72 -5.73
C THR A 161 8.15 -0.89 -5.92
N LEU A 162 8.32 0.15 -5.10
CA LEU A 162 9.62 0.81 -4.96
C LEU A 162 10.40 0.09 -3.86
N TYR A 163 11.57 -0.46 -4.18
CA TYR A 163 12.50 -1.01 -3.20
C TYR A 163 13.62 -0.03 -2.91
N ARG A 164 13.99 0.12 -1.63
CA ARG A 164 15.16 0.88 -1.19
C ARG A 164 16.09 -0.02 -0.37
N ASN A 165 17.36 -0.01 -0.74
CA ASN A 165 18.39 -0.64 0.08
C ASN A 165 18.82 0.26 1.23
N THR A 166 19.05 -0.34 2.39
CA THR A 166 19.48 0.36 3.61
C THR A 166 20.70 -0.33 4.22
N ASN A 167 21.54 0.42 4.92
CA ASN A 167 22.66 -0.10 5.72
C ASN A 167 22.94 0.76 6.97
N SER A 168 21.94 1.51 7.42
CA SER A 168 22.05 2.41 8.55
C SER A 168 20.69 2.69 9.17
N GLN A 169 20.68 3.14 10.42
CA GLN A 169 19.49 3.57 11.15
C GLN A 169 19.02 5.00 10.80
N LEU A 170 19.31 5.46 9.58
CA LEU A 170 18.83 6.73 9.04
C LEU A 170 17.38 6.60 8.55
N ASP A 171 16.80 7.74 8.20
CA ASP A 171 15.47 7.85 7.61
C ASP A 171 15.52 7.71 6.08
N TYR A 172 14.82 6.71 5.56
CA TYR A 172 14.69 6.43 4.13
C TYR A 172 13.26 6.73 3.69
N LEU A 173 13.08 7.83 2.97
CA LEU A 173 11.76 8.25 2.50
C LEU A 173 11.33 7.53 1.23
N PHE A 174 10.09 7.04 1.19
CA PHE A 174 9.42 6.56 -0.02
C PHE A 174 8.45 7.67 -0.47
N PRO A 175 8.79 8.46 -1.52
CA PRO A 175 7.96 9.56 -2.00
C PRO A 175 6.80 9.05 -2.85
N LEU A 176 5.84 8.37 -2.22
CA LEU A 176 4.75 7.67 -2.90
C LEU A 176 3.53 8.56 -3.10
N GLY A 177 2.90 8.45 -4.26
CA GLY A 177 1.66 9.14 -4.56
C GLY A 177 0.97 8.59 -5.79
N SER A 178 -0.23 9.08 -6.06
CA SER A 178 -0.99 8.70 -7.25
C SER A 178 -1.99 9.78 -7.59
N ARG A 179 -2.26 9.98 -8.88
CA ARG A 179 -3.31 10.89 -9.35
C ARG A 179 -4.59 10.10 -9.61
N THR A 180 -5.67 10.44 -8.93
CA THR A 180 -7.03 9.97 -9.24
C THR A 180 -7.88 11.16 -9.72
N THR A 181 -8.54 11.01 -10.87
CA THR A 181 -9.44 12.03 -11.47
C THR A 181 -8.91 13.47 -11.38
N GLY A 182 -7.61 13.67 -11.66
CA GLY A 182 -6.95 14.99 -11.71
C GLY A 182 -6.29 15.48 -10.41
N SER A 183 -6.62 14.91 -9.24
CA SER A 183 -6.03 15.32 -7.95
C SER A 183 -4.91 14.38 -7.53
N LEU A 184 -3.80 14.95 -7.06
CA LEU A 184 -2.69 14.19 -6.49
C LEU A 184 -3.04 13.78 -5.05
N ARG A 185 -2.94 12.49 -4.76
CA ARG A 185 -2.86 11.96 -3.40
C ARG A 185 -1.42 11.54 -3.12
N TYR A 186 -0.66 12.36 -2.40
CA TYR A 186 0.72 12.07 -1.99
C TYR A 186 0.72 11.48 -0.58
N ARG A 187 1.13 10.22 -0.41
CA ARG A 187 1.11 9.48 0.87
C ARG A 187 2.44 8.79 1.09
N PRO A 188 3.48 9.58 1.47
CA PRO A 188 4.81 9.05 1.63
C PRO A 188 4.89 8.15 2.86
N VAL A 189 5.90 7.28 2.84
CA VAL A 189 6.24 6.41 3.97
C VAL A 189 7.70 6.64 4.34
N LEU A 190 7.98 6.88 5.61
CA LEU A 190 9.33 6.97 6.13
C LEU A 190 9.72 5.66 6.80
N LEU A 191 10.81 5.08 6.34
CA LEU A 191 11.40 3.86 6.87
C LEU A 191 12.61 4.20 7.73
N ARG A 192 12.71 3.57 8.90
CA ARG A 192 13.94 3.52 9.70
C ARG A 192 14.27 2.08 10.08
N ALA A 193 15.35 1.53 9.53
CA ALA A 193 15.87 0.23 9.96
C ALA A 193 16.36 0.31 11.42
N LYS A 194 16.28 -0.81 12.15
CA LYS A 194 16.69 -0.90 13.56
C LYS A 194 18.15 -1.28 13.78
N ASP A 195 18.88 -1.54 12.72
CA ASP A 195 20.32 -1.80 12.75
C ASP A 195 21.00 -1.19 11.51
N ASN A 196 22.31 -1.45 11.38
CA ASN A 196 23.13 -0.98 10.26
C ASN A 196 23.44 -2.12 9.27
N LEU A 197 22.61 -3.16 9.21
CA LEU A 197 22.80 -4.27 8.28
C LEU A 197 22.20 -3.96 6.91
N ASP A 198 22.73 -4.64 5.90
CA ASP A 198 22.22 -4.55 4.54
C ASP A 198 20.81 -5.16 4.45
N ASN A 199 19.85 -4.35 4.05
CA ASN A 199 18.47 -4.76 3.81
C ASN A 199 17.95 -4.16 2.50
N SER A 200 16.85 -4.72 1.99
CA SER A 200 16.06 -4.16 0.89
C SER A 200 14.60 -4.17 1.29
N PHE A 201 14.05 -2.99 1.56
CA PHE A 201 12.66 -2.80 1.97
C PHE A 201 11.85 -2.24 0.81
N GLY A 202 10.65 -2.78 0.61
CA GLY A 202 9.71 -2.39 -0.42
C GLY A 202 8.50 -1.68 0.17
N VAL A 203 8.03 -0.66 -0.53
CA VAL A 203 6.73 -0.05 -0.25
C VAL A 203 5.96 0.14 -1.56
N THR A 204 4.74 -0.37 -1.54
CA THR A 204 3.72 -0.15 -2.56
C THR A 204 2.65 0.76 -1.99
N PHE A 205 2.18 1.73 -2.78
CA PHE A 205 1.02 2.56 -2.49
C PHE A 205 -0.09 2.27 -3.51
N VAL A 206 -1.27 1.88 -3.01
CA VAL A 206 -2.43 1.57 -3.85
C VAL A 206 -3.53 2.57 -3.55
N ASN A 207 -3.76 3.51 -4.48
CA ASN A 207 -4.76 4.57 -4.34
C ASN A 207 -6.16 4.10 -4.78
N LYS A 208 -6.63 3.02 -4.15
CA LYS A 208 -7.94 2.39 -4.36
C LYS A 208 -8.44 1.74 -3.07
N ASP A 209 -9.72 1.36 -3.05
CA ASP A 209 -10.32 0.61 -1.95
C ASP A 209 -9.64 -0.76 -1.81
N PRO A 210 -9.11 -1.10 -0.62
CA PRO A 210 -8.55 -2.43 -0.34
C PRO A 210 -9.46 -3.60 -0.73
N SER A 211 -10.78 -3.45 -0.56
CA SER A 211 -11.77 -4.48 -0.88
C SER A 211 -11.82 -4.79 -2.38
N THR A 212 -11.55 -3.79 -3.23
CA THR A 212 -11.50 -3.97 -4.70
C THR A 212 -10.21 -4.66 -5.17
N GLU A 213 -9.21 -4.76 -4.29
CA GLU A 213 -7.90 -5.34 -4.55
C GLU A 213 -7.69 -6.65 -3.76
N GLY A 214 -8.76 -7.24 -3.22
CA GLY A 214 -8.74 -8.55 -2.56
C GLY A 214 -8.61 -8.52 -1.04
N PHE A 215 -8.60 -7.33 -0.42
CA PHE A 215 -8.49 -7.16 1.04
C PHE A 215 -9.80 -6.59 1.61
N ASP A 216 -10.83 -7.44 1.71
CA ASP A 216 -12.17 -7.04 2.14
C ASP A 216 -12.16 -6.31 3.49
N ARG A 217 -12.50 -5.02 3.48
CA ARG A 217 -12.53 -4.17 4.69
C ARG A 217 -13.62 -4.58 5.68
N ASN A 218 -14.55 -5.46 5.33
CA ASN A 218 -15.52 -6.02 6.27
C ASN A 218 -14.96 -7.20 7.06
N GLN A 219 -13.90 -7.85 6.57
CA GLN A 219 -13.15 -8.85 7.33
C GLN A 219 -12.17 -8.15 8.26
N LYS A 220 -12.65 -7.69 9.41
CA LYS A 220 -11.85 -6.93 10.37
C LYS A 220 -12.13 -7.38 11.80
N ARG A 221 -11.16 -7.16 12.68
CA ARG A 221 -11.36 -7.32 14.13
C ARG A 221 -12.55 -6.45 14.58
N PHE A 222 -13.35 -6.97 15.50
CA PHE A 222 -14.58 -6.32 15.98
C PHE A 222 -14.37 -4.90 16.52
N ASP A 223 -13.18 -4.57 17.03
CA ASP A 223 -12.87 -3.26 17.57
C ASP A 223 -12.34 -2.26 16.53
N VAL A 224 -12.23 -2.68 15.27
CA VAL A 224 -11.94 -1.83 14.11
C VAL A 224 -13.27 -1.38 13.49
N ASN A 225 -13.55 -0.08 13.51
CA ASN A 225 -14.82 0.48 13.02
C ASN A 225 -14.80 0.64 11.51
N GLU A 226 -13.86 1.42 10.98
CA GLU A 226 -13.73 1.71 9.55
C GLU A 226 -12.27 1.58 9.16
N ILE A 227 -12.03 1.06 7.97
CA ILE A 227 -10.71 0.98 7.34
C ILE A 227 -10.73 1.93 6.16
N ASN A 228 -9.63 2.61 5.87
CA ASN A 228 -9.54 3.59 4.81
C ASN A 228 -10.05 3.04 3.47
N PRO A 229 -11.14 3.59 2.89
CA PRO A 229 -11.69 3.17 1.61
C PRO A 229 -10.90 3.68 0.40
N ALA A 230 -10.03 4.66 0.60
CA ALA A 230 -9.45 5.42 -0.49
C ALA A 230 -8.09 4.90 -0.92
N TYR A 231 -7.31 4.33 0.01
CA TYR A 231 -6.00 3.77 -0.28
C TYR A 231 -5.49 2.85 0.83
N PHE A 232 -4.45 2.11 0.49
CA PHE A 232 -3.63 1.35 1.42
C PHE A 232 -2.19 1.22 0.90
N HIS A 233 -1.32 0.65 1.72
CA HIS A 233 0.06 0.36 1.36
C HIS A 233 0.34 -1.13 1.47
N ILE A 234 1.38 -1.62 0.81
CA ILE A 234 1.92 -2.97 1.01
C ILE A 234 3.39 -2.84 1.34
N LEU A 235 3.80 -3.40 2.45
CA LEU A 235 5.19 -3.44 2.88
C LEU A 235 5.82 -4.77 2.45
N ASP A 236 7.10 -4.73 2.09
CA ASP A 236 7.86 -5.91 1.75
C ASP A 236 9.31 -5.80 2.28
N GLN A 237 9.96 -6.94 2.49
CA GLN A 237 11.40 -6.99 2.76
C GLN A 237 12.01 -8.07 1.87
N LYS A 238 12.55 -7.63 0.73
CA LYS A 238 13.13 -8.49 -0.31
C LYS A 238 14.46 -9.11 0.10
N GLN A 239 15.23 -8.40 0.94
CA GLN A 239 16.51 -8.86 1.46
C GLN A 239 16.73 -8.39 2.90
N GLY A 240 17.38 -9.24 3.70
CA GLY A 240 17.70 -8.97 5.10
C GLY A 240 16.57 -9.42 6.03
N SER A 241 16.81 -9.27 7.33
CA SER A 241 15.88 -9.69 8.39
C SER A 241 15.77 -8.66 9.50
N SER A 242 16.31 -7.47 9.28
CA SER A 242 16.32 -6.41 10.29
C SER A 242 14.92 -5.92 10.58
N ALA A 243 14.65 -5.64 11.85
CA ALA A 243 13.43 -4.96 12.24
C ALA A 243 13.42 -3.52 11.68
N ALA A 244 12.24 -2.95 11.45
CA ALA A 244 12.12 -1.59 10.96
C ALA A 244 10.87 -0.87 11.49
N ASP A 245 10.97 0.45 11.60
CA ASP A 245 9.82 1.34 11.78
C ASP A 245 9.33 1.81 10.41
N PHE A 246 8.01 1.80 10.21
CA PHE A 246 7.35 2.43 9.07
C PHE A 246 6.40 3.50 9.56
N SER A 247 6.64 4.74 9.14
CA SER A 247 5.81 5.89 9.48
C SER A 247 5.03 6.36 8.27
N PHE A 248 3.70 6.33 8.38
CA PHE A 248 2.76 6.68 7.32
C PHE A 248 2.26 8.10 7.54
N TYR A 249 2.49 8.98 6.57
CA TYR A 249 2.00 10.36 6.61
C TYR A 249 0.68 10.46 5.88
N TYR A 250 -0.26 11.21 6.45
CA TYR A 250 -1.61 11.35 5.90
C TYR A 250 -2.21 12.71 6.22
N ASP A 251 -3.26 13.05 5.48
CA ASP A 251 -4.08 14.23 5.66
C ASP A 251 -5.30 13.83 6.48
N ASN A 252 -5.30 14.08 7.79
CA ASN A 252 -6.38 13.63 8.67
C ASN A 252 -7.79 14.13 8.24
N PRO A 253 -8.03 15.42 7.97
CA PRO A 253 -9.33 15.88 7.48
C PRO A 253 -9.66 15.36 6.07
N GLY A 254 -8.67 15.21 5.18
CA GLY A 254 -8.90 14.79 3.79
C GLY A 254 -9.02 13.27 3.58
N ASP A 255 -8.36 12.47 4.40
CA ASP A 255 -8.36 11.00 4.31
C ASP A 255 -9.43 10.35 5.19
N GLY A 256 -9.84 11.04 6.26
CA GLY A 256 -10.70 10.49 7.30
C GLY A 256 -9.98 10.50 8.64
N ASN A 257 -10.75 10.68 9.71
CA ASN A 257 -10.25 10.75 11.10
C ASN A 257 -9.83 9.37 11.61
N PHE A 258 -8.77 8.82 11.05
CA PHE A 258 -8.20 7.54 11.42
C PHE A 258 -7.20 7.68 12.56
N ASN A 259 -7.18 6.70 13.44
CA ASN A 259 -6.38 6.72 14.67
C ASN A 259 -5.66 5.38 14.96
N GLN A 260 -5.75 4.41 14.04
CA GLN A 260 -5.13 3.11 14.15
C GLN A 260 -4.56 2.65 12.81
N LEU A 261 -3.37 2.06 12.82
CA LEU A 261 -2.87 1.25 11.70
C LEU A 261 -3.42 -0.17 11.82
N VAL A 262 -3.85 -0.74 10.71
CA VAL A 262 -4.24 -2.14 10.61
C VAL A 262 -3.44 -2.84 9.52
N ASN A 263 -3.25 -4.15 9.67
CA ASN A 263 -2.61 -4.98 8.68
C ASN A 263 -3.47 -6.20 8.33
N TRP A 264 -3.39 -6.62 7.07
CA TRP A 264 -4.08 -7.82 6.61
C TRP A 264 -3.25 -9.05 6.95
N ILE A 265 -3.76 -9.91 7.81
CA ILE A 265 -3.07 -11.13 8.26
C ILE A 265 -3.50 -12.36 7.44
N ARG A 266 -2.75 -13.46 7.58
CA ARG A 266 -2.97 -14.73 6.84
C ARG A 266 -4.36 -15.35 7.00
N PHE A 267 -5.14 -14.95 8.00
CA PHE A 267 -6.52 -15.40 8.20
C PHE A 267 -7.56 -14.60 7.40
N ASN A 268 -7.12 -13.79 6.43
CA ASN A 268 -7.97 -12.90 5.66
C ASN A 268 -8.76 -11.94 6.56
N LEU A 269 -8.07 -11.32 7.51
CA LEU A 269 -8.64 -10.44 8.52
C LEU A 269 -7.76 -9.20 8.67
N TRP A 270 -8.37 -8.03 8.81
CA TRP A 270 -7.68 -6.82 9.25
C TRP A 270 -7.55 -6.82 10.77
N GLU A 271 -6.31 -6.81 11.25
CA GLU A 271 -5.97 -6.73 12.67
C GLU A 271 -5.20 -5.44 12.98
N LYS A 272 -5.20 -5.03 14.25
CA LYS A 272 -4.43 -3.87 14.73
C LYS A 272 -2.93 -4.12 14.52
N ALA A 273 -2.30 -3.21 13.80
CA ALA A 273 -0.87 -3.23 13.52
C ALA A 273 -0.10 -2.44 14.59
N GLY A 274 0.30 -3.13 15.66
CA GLY A 274 1.04 -2.52 16.77
C GLY A 274 0.24 -1.46 17.54
N ILE A 275 0.95 -0.72 18.40
CA ILE A 275 0.39 0.41 19.15
C ILE A 275 0.38 1.62 18.24
N SER A 276 -0.81 2.13 17.92
CA SER A 276 -0.95 3.32 17.09
C SER A 276 -0.91 4.58 17.94
N ASN A 277 0.03 5.47 17.60
CA ASN A 277 0.16 6.79 18.20
C ASN A 277 0.05 7.83 17.07
N PRO A 278 -1.16 8.27 16.69
CA PRO A 278 -1.31 9.41 15.79
C PRO A 278 -0.55 10.61 16.38
N GLN A 279 0.41 11.14 15.63
CA GLN A 279 1.19 12.30 16.02
C GLN A 279 0.91 13.44 15.04
N PRO A 280 0.74 14.69 15.53
CA PRO A 280 0.74 15.85 14.66
C PRO A 280 2.03 15.93 13.85
N PHE A 281 1.90 16.29 12.59
CA PHE A 281 3.01 16.52 11.68
C PHE A 281 2.78 17.82 10.92
N ALA A 282 3.86 18.48 10.48
CA ALA A 282 3.78 19.66 9.63
C ALA A 282 4.88 19.58 8.58
N SER A 283 4.49 19.66 7.31
CA SER A 283 5.42 19.77 6.18
C SER A 283 5.29 21.12 5.51
N VAL A 284 6.43 21.71 5.14
CA VAL A 284 6.48 22.97 4.39
C VAL A 284 6.12 22.75 2.92
N THR A 285 6.55 21.64 2.33
CA THR A 285 6.33 21.33 0.91
C THR A 285 5.02 20.59 0.64
N HIS A 286 4.48 19.93 1.67
CA HIS A 286 3.21 19.20 1.64
C HIS A 286 2.32 19.56 2.84
N PRO A 287 1.78 20.79 2.92
CA PRO A 287 1.00 21.25 4.07
C PRO A 287 -0.28 20.44 4.33
N GLU A 288 -0.75 19.69 3.34
CA GLU A 288 -1.86 18.76 3.48
C GLU A 288 -1.54 17.61 4.45
N LEU A 289 -0.27 17.21 4.56
CA LEU A 289 0.15 16.15 5.48
C LEU A 289 0.26 16.71 6.90
N ASN A 290 -0.71 16.38 7.74
CA ASN A 290 -0.84 16.93 9.10
C ASN A 290 -0.79 15.88 10.21
N GLN A 291 -0.77 14.60 9.86
CA GLN A 291 -0.61 13.50 10.82
C GLN A 291 0.34 12.42 10.32
N MET A 292 0.88 11.68 11.29
CA MET A 292 1.70 10.51 11.07
C MET A 292 1.34 9.41 12.07
N MET A 293 1.35 8.15 11.63
CA MET A 293 1.31 6.97 12.49
C MET A 293 2.47 6.04 12.17
N THR A 294 3.10 5.49 13.20
CA THR A 294 4.25 4.59 13.06
C THR A 294 3.90 3.19 13.52
N TYR A 295 4.19 2.18 12.71
CA TYR A 295 4.27 0.80 13.17
C TYR A 295 5.74 0.47 13.44
N SER A 296 6.07 0.36 14.72
CA SER A 296 7.45 0.25 15.20
C SER A 296 7.97 -1.19 15.25
N SER A 297 9.26 -1.35 14.94
CA SER A 297 10.01 -2.60 15.11
C SER A 297 9.37 -3.83 14.45
N ILE A 298 8.75 -3.64 13.28
CA ILE A 298 8.16 -4.74 12.51
C ILE A 298 9.27 -5.69 12.08
N GLN A 299 9.04 -7.00 12.22
CA GLN A 299 9.91 -8.06 11.73
C GLN A 299 9.13 -8.97 10.77
N THR A 300 9.84 -9.68 9.89
CA THR A 300 9.25 -10.68 8.98
C THR A 300 8.20 -10.08 8.04
N ILE A 301 8.61 -9.09 7.25
CA ILE A 301 7.73 -8.38 6.32
C ILE A 301 7.76 -9.12 4.97
N SER A 302 6.61 -9.63 4.54
CA SER A 302 6.46 -10.25 3.23
C SER A 302 5.09 -9.93 2.69
N SER A 303 5.05 -9.07 1.67
CA SER A 303 3.81 -8.58 1.04
C SER A 303 2.69 -8.32 2.06
N LEU A 304 2.95 -7.41 3.01
CA LEU A 304 2.09 -7.12 4.16
C LEU A 304 1.22 -5.88 3.86
N PRO A 305 -0.08 -6.04 3.56
CA PRO A 305 -0.98 -4.92 3.35
C PRO A 305 -1.24 -4.18 4.66
N MET A 306 -1.20 -2.85 4.59
CA MET A 306 -1.31 -1.92 5.70
C MET A 306 -2.31 -0.82 5.35
N ALA A 307 -3.23 -0.49 6.24
CA ALA A 307 -4.19 0.58 6.04
C ALA A 307 -4.37 1.44 7.30
N LEU A 308 -4.85 2.67 7.10
CA LEU A 308 -5.38 3.46 8.21
C LEU A 308 -6.77 2.95 8.59
N ALA A 309 -7.13 3.05 9.86
CA ALA A 309 -8.42 2.67 10.38
C ALA A 309 -8.83 3.54 11.57
N SER A 310 -10.13 3.57 11.86
CA SER A 310 -10.69 4.22 13.03
C SER A 310 -11.10 3.15 14.04
N ILE A 311 -10.73 3.36 15.29
CA ILE A 311 -11.23 2.62 16.44
C ILE A 311 -11.96 3.58 17.39
N THR A 312 -13.13 3.18 17.87
CA THR A 312 -13.83 3.85 18.98
C THR A 312 -13.60 3.08 20.27
N SER A 313 -13.44 3.79 21.38
CA SER A 313 -13.22 3.21 22.71
C SER A 313 -14.33 2.25 23.18
N ASN A 314 -15.55 2.35 22.64
CA ASN A 314 -16.69 1.50 22.96
C ASN A 314 -17.06 0.56 21.81
N ASN A 315 -16.11 -0.27 21.40
CA ASN A 315 -16.35 -1.24 20.33
C ASN A 315 -16.23 -2.66 20.90
N ASP A 316 -17.00 -2.94 21.95
CA ASP A 316 -17.07 -4.27 22.54
C ASP A 316 -17.86 -5.23 21.63
N PRO A 317 -17.39 -6.47 21.42
CA PRO A 317 -18.04 -7.40 20.50
C PRO A 317 -19.34 -7.96 21.06
N ILE A 318 -19.54 -7.82 22.38
CA ILE A 318 -20.62 -8.41 23.16
C ILE A 318 -21.47 -7.27 23.71
N THR A 319 -22.79 -7.36 23.52
CA THR A 319 -23.75 -6.38 24.05
C THR A 319 -24.62 -7.02 25.12
N PHE A 320 -24.73 -6.37 26.27
CA PHE A 320 -25.51 -6.85 27.41
C PHE A 320 -26.82 -6.10 27.51
N PHE A 321 -27.93 -6.82 27.62
CA PHE A 321 -29.20 -6.26 28.05
C PHE A 321 -29.26 -6.29 29.59
N ASN A 322 -29.89 -5.32 30.22
CA ASN A 322 -29.86 -5.16 31.68
C ASN A 322 -31.17 -5.59 32.35
N SER A 323 -32.12 -6.18 31.63
CA SER A 323 -33.36 -6.68 32.21
C SER A 323 -33.97 -7.81 31.38
N PHE A 324 -34.76 -8.65 32.04
CA PHE A 324 -35.55 -9.71 31.41
C PHE A 324 -36.76 -10.03 32.31
N THR A 325 -37.82 -10.56 31.70
CA THR A 325 -39.15 -10.77 32.27
C THR A 325 -39.58 -12.22 32.11
N PRO A 326 -39.20 -13.13 33.03
CA PRO A 326 -39.58 -14.54 32.95
C PRO A 326 -41.05 -14.75 33.34
N ASP A 327 -41.98 -14.42 32.45
CA ASP A 327 -43.43 -14.57 32.64
C ASP A 327 -44.09 -15.55 31.65
N GLY A 328 -43.32 -16.10 30.72
CA GLY A 328 -43.71 -17.18 29.82
C GLY A 328 -44.45 -16.70 28.56
N ASP A 329 -44.40 -15.42 28.24
CA ASP A 329 -44.99 -14.84 27.03
C ASP A 329 -44.12 -15.06 25.77
N GLY A 330 -42.91 -15.58 25.93
CA GLY A 330 -41.93 -15.81 24.88
C GLY A 330 -41.02 -14.61 24.58
N ILE A 331 -41.17 -13.49 25.30
CA ILE A 331 -40.47 -12.22 25.06
C ILE A 331 -39.59 -11.88 26.25
N ASN A 332 -38.26 -11.86 26.05
CA ASN A 332 -37.28 -11.60 27.10
C ASN A 332 -37.48 -12.49 28.35
N ASP A 333 -37.96 -13.73 28.17
CA ASP A 333 -38.14 -14.69 29.27
C ASP A 333 -36.81 -15.15 29.88
N ARG A 334 -35.73 -14.97 29.13
CA ARG A 334 -34.38 -15.33 29.54
C ARG A 334 -33.48 -14.13 29.32
N TRP A 335 -32.46 -14.01 30.16
CA TRP A 335 -31.43 -13.02 29.93
C TRP A 335 -30.62 -13.44 28.70
N GLU A 336 -30.67 -12.65 27.64
CA GLU A 336 -29.87 -12.87 26.44
C GLU A 336 -28.67 -11.90 26.41
N ILE A 337 -27.57 -12.36 25.81
CA ILE A 337 -26.39 -11.54 25.57
C ILE A 337 -26.12 -11.56 24.06
N LYS A 338 -26.15 -10.39 23.42
CA LYS A 338 -25.96 -10.31 21.97
C LYS A 338 -24.52 -10.69 21.60
N ASN A 339 -24.38 -11.54 20.58
CA ASN A 339 -23.13 -12.08 20.03
C ASN A 339 -22.35 -13.02 20.94
N ILE A 340 -22.89 -13.42 22.10
CA ILE A 340 -22.17 -14.32 23.01
C ILE A 340 -21.89 -15.70 22.38
N ASP A 341 -22.73 -16.12 21.43
CA ASP A 341 -22.60 -17.38 20.70
C ASP A 341 -21.31 -17.44 19.83
N LEU A 342 -20.70 -16.30 19.53
CA LEU A 342 -19.40 -16.21 18.84
C LEU A 342 -18.22 -16.55 19.76
N PHE A 343 -18.45 -16.65 21.07
CA PHE A 343 -17.42 -16.82 22.08
C PHE A 343 -17.71 -18.04 22.98
N PRO A 344 -17.64 -19.27 22.44
CA PRO A 344 -18.01 -20.49 23.18
C PRO A 344 -17.11 -20.77 24.39
N ASP A 345 -15.87 -20.26 24.40
CA ASP A 345 -15.00 -20.26 25.58
C ASP A 345 -15.24 -19.01 26.44
N ASN A 346 -16.28 -19.08 27.28
CA ASN A 346 -16.60 -18.06 28.27
C ASN A 346 -16.96 -18.66 29.65
N ASP A 347 -16.89 -17.85 30.70
CA ASP A 347 -17.27 -18.21 32.08
C ASP A 347 -18.15 -17.07 32.64
N LEU A 348 -19.44 -17.35 32.78
CA LEU A 348 -20.43 -16.45 33.36
C LEU A 348 -20.66 -16.81 34.82
N THR A 349 -20.58 -15.82 35.70
CA THR A 349 -20.98 -15.91 37.11
C THR A 349 -22.06 -14.87 37.40
N ILE A 350 -23.17 -15.29 38.00
CA ILE A 350 -24.26 -14.42 38.47
C ILE A 350 -24.28 -14.42 40.00
N LEU A 351 -24.39 -13.23 40.57
CA LEU A 351 -24.35 -12.96 42.00
C LEU A 351 -25.64 -12.27 42.44
N ASN A 352 -26.08 -12.52 43.67
CA ASN A 352 -27.13 -11.73 44.29
C ASN A 352 -26.60 -10.37 44.76
N ARG A 353 -27.50 -9.54 45.33
CA ARG A 353 -27.16 -8.21 45.85
C ARG A 353 -26.10 -8.21 46.96
N TRP A 354 -25.94 -9.31 47.68
CA TRP A 354 -24.96 -9.46 48.76
C TRP A 354 -23.63 -10.08 48.28
N GLY A 355 -23.48 -10.28 46.96
CA GLY A 355 -22.27 -10.84 46.37
C GLY A 355 -22.16 -12.37 46.47
N SER A 356 -23.20 -13.07 46.93
CA SER A 356 -23.20 -14.54 46.93
C SER A 356 -23.48 -15.06 45.51
N GLU A 357 -22.75 -16.10 45.11
CA GLU A 357 -22.94 -16.79 43.84
C GLU A 357 -24.31 -17.46 43.79
N ILE A 358 -25.04 -17.20 42.71
CA ILE A 358 -26.35 -17.80 42.41
C ILE A 358 -26.20 -18.84 41.31
N LEU A 359 -25.38 -18.53 40.30
CA LEU A 359 -25.22 -19.37 39.13
C LEU A 359 -23.83 -19.18 38.55
N LYS A 360 -23.26 -20.26 38.05
CA LYS A 360 -22.03 -20.23 37.27
C LYS A 360 -22.15 -21.15 36.06
N ILE A 361 -21.87 -20.62 34.87
CA ILE A 361 -21.98 -21.33 33.60
C ILE A 361 -20.68 -21.16 32.82
N LYS A 362 -20.10 -22.28 32.38
CA LYS A 362 -19.04 -22.28 31.36
C LYS A 362 -19.69 -22.46 29.98
N GLY A 363 -19.21 -21.72 29.00
CA GLY A 363 -19.75 -21.74 27.63
C GLY A 363 -21.21 -21.29 27.57
N TYR A 364 -21.51 -20.19 28.27
CA TYR A 364 -22.83 -19.58 28.21
C TYR A 364 -23.13 -19.11 26.78
N ASN A 365 -24.33 -19.37 26.30
CA ASN A 365 -24.85 -19.05 24.98
C ASN A 365 -26.35 -18.78 25.06
N ASN A 366 -26.98 -18.22 24.03
CA ASN A 366 -28.41 -17.88 24.10
C ASN A 366 -29.32 -19.14 24.11
N GLY A 367 -28.79 -20.32 23.78
CA GLY A 367 -29.47 -21.61 23.94
C GLY A 367 -29.55 -22.11 25.39
N ASN A 368 -28.60 -21.73 26.25
CA ASN A 368 -28.58 -22.04 27.69
C ASN A 368 -28.73 -20.79 28.58
N ALA A 369 -29.40 -19.77 28.03
CA ALA A 369 -29.64 -18.49 28.68
C ALA A 369 -30.30 -18.63 30.06
N TRP A 370 -29.90 -17.77 30.99
CA TRP A 370 -30.41 -17.77 32.36
C TRP A 370 -31.87 -17.30 32.39
N ASP A 371 -32.74 -18.11 32.99
CA ASP A 371 -34.18 -17.90 33.09
C ASP A 371 -34.63 -17.32 34.45
N GLY A 372 -33.71 -17.18 35.40
CA GLY A 372 -34.04 -16.66 36.72
C GLY A 372 -35.00 -17.52 37.55
N LEU A 373 -35.17 -18.80 37.21
CA LEU A 373 -36.14 -19.69 37.87
C LEU A 373 -35.88 -19.79 39.39
N GLY A 374 -36.94 -19.69 40.19
CA GLY A 374 -36.86 -19.83 41.66
C GLY A 374 -36.27 -18.62 42.42
N LEU A 375 -35.93 -17.55 41.71
CA LEU A 375 -35.37 -16.33 42.31
C LEU A 375 -36.41 -15.21 42.48
N ASN A 376 -36.15 -14.24 43.34
CA ASN A 376 -37.06 -13.11 43.57
C ASN A 376 -36.82 -11.97 42.58
N ASN A 377 -37.83 -11.12 42.38
CA ASN A 377 -37.64 -9.85 41.68
C ASN A 377 -36.52 -9.04 42.33
N GLY A 378 -35.66 -8.46 41.50
CA GLY A 378 -34.58 -7.63 41.98
C GLY A 378 -33.40 -7.52 41.02
N THR A 379 -32.37 -6.84 41.52
CA THR A 379 -31.12 -6.64 40.80
C THR A 379 -30.10 -7.70 41.17
N TYR A 380 -29.59 -8.37 40.15
CA TYR A 380 -28.49 -9.32 40.20
C TYR A 380 -27.27 -8.71 39.52
N PHE A 381 -26.09 -9.24 39.82
CA PHE A 381 -24.84 -8.79 39.23
C PHE A 381 -24.20 -9.91 38.44
N TYR A 382 -23.48 -9.59 37.37
CA TYR A 382 -22.77 -10.58 36.59
C TYR A 382 -21.28 -10.25 36.47
N ILE A 383 -20.50 -11.32 36.28
CA ILE A 383 -19.13 -11.29 35.84
C ILE A 383 -19.04 -12.29 34.68
N LEU A 384 -18.79 -11.80 33.47
CA LEU A 384 -18.53 -12.64 32.30
C LEU A 384 -17.06 -12.51 31.92
N LYS A 385 -16.33 -13.63 31.94
CA LYS A 385 -14.98 -13.72 31.42
C LYS A 385 -15.03 -14.36 30.04
N VAL A 386 -14.37 -13.76 29.06
CA VAL A 386 -14.38 -14.24 27.68
C VAL A 386 -13.03 -14.00 27.03
N ASN A 387 -12.60 -14.94 26.20
CA ASN A 387 -11.46 -14.73 25.32
C ASN A 387 -11.95 -14.09 24.01
N VAL A 388 -11.43 -12.90 23.70
CA VAL A 388 -11.75 -12.19 22.47
C VAL A 388 -10.46 -12.02 21.69
N ASN A 389 -10.29 -12.80 20.62
CA ASN A 389 -9.10 -12.79 19.76
C ASN A 389 -7.79 -12.92 20.54
N GLY A 390 -7.73 -13.84 21.50
CA GLY A 390 -6.55 -14.11 22.32
C GLY A 390 -6.44 -13.25 23.59
N GLU A 391 -7.17 -12.14 23.69
CA GLU A 391 -7.19 -11.28 24.87
C GLU A 391 -8.30 -11.69 25.84
N SER A 392 -7.96 -11.85 27.12
CA SER A 392 -8.95 -12.12 28.18
C SER A 392 -9.67 -10.82 28.56
N LYS A 393 -10.97 -10.75 28.29
CA LYS A 393 -11.84 -9.63 28.70
C LYS A 393 -12.76 -10.05 29.84
N VAL A 394 -13.03 -9.11 30.75
CA VAL A 394 -13.95 -9.29 31.87
C VAL A 394 -15.03 -8.21 31.82
N TYR A 395 -16.25 -8.64 31.58
CA TYR A 395 -17.44 -7.79 31.62
C TYR A 395 -18.11 -7.90 32.97
N LYS A 396 -18.55 -6.76 33.51
CA LYS A 396 -19.28 -6.69 34.78
C LYS A 396 -20.45 -5.73 34.62
N GLY A 397 -21.55 -6.04 35.27
CA GLY A 397 -22.72 -5.19 35.26
C GLY A 397 -23.81 -5.74 36.15
N PHE A 398 -25.02 -5.25 35.94
CA PHE A 398 -26.20 -5.69 36.65
C PHE A 398 -27.30 -6.10 35.68
N ILE A 399 -28.21 -6.95 36.17
CA ILE A 399 -29.38 -7.43 35.45
C ILE A 399 -30.56 -7.31 36.40
N THR A 400 -31.66 -6.73 35.93
CA THR A 400 -32.91 -6.63 36.67
C THR A 400 -33.84 -7.75 36.23
N LEU A 401 -34.17 -8.65 37.17
CA LEU A 401 -35.19 -9.68 36.99
C LEU A 401 -36.54 -9.09 37.42
N LEU A 402 -37.48 -9.03 36.48
CA LEU A 402 -38.81 -8.47 36.66
C LEU A 402 -39.86 -9.56 36.44
N ARG A 403 -40.63 -9.90 37.48
CA ARG A 403 -41.84 -10.70 37.36
C ARG A 403 -43.05 -9.81 37.54
N ASN A 404 -43.98 -9.91 36.59
CA ASN A 404 -45.33 -9.40 36.77
C ASN A 404 -46.00 -10.29 37.83
N ASN A 405 -46.46 -9.68 38.92
CA ASN A 405 -47.26 -10.36 39.94
C ASN A 405 -48.70 -10.54 39.48
#